data_AF-A0A1V5M723-F1
#
_entry.id   AF-A0A1V5M723-F1
#
_cell.length_a   1.000
_cell.length_b   1.000
_cell.length_c   1.000
_cell.angle_alpha   90.00
_cell.angle_beta   90.00
_cell.angle_gamma   90.00
#
_symmetry.space_group_name_H-M   'P 1'
#
loop_
_entity.id
_entity.type
_entity.pdbx_description
1 polymer ?
#
loop_
_entity_poly.entity_id
_entity_poly.type
_entity_poly.pdbx_seq_one_letter_code
_entity_poly.pdbx_strand_id
1 'polypeptide(L)'
;MIFNPDRVAEKLPFPVNYQPARGWAFPCLHFLEAHPLFAGGRGTGAAGEPFTGVVPYLSADSAGLPAGVRTAGGCLRYSMHGRISSGRDILELRLGKGRLILNSYRLPESIGRDPLAEKLLANLLNYAGAAKGR
;
A
#
# COMPACT_ATOMS: atom_id res chain seq x y z
N MET A 1 9.63 11.88 11.02
CA MET A 1 8.61 12.70 10.32
C MET A 1 7.28 11.95 10.46
N ILE A 2 6.29 12.50 11.16
CA ILE A 2 4.99 11.83 11.28
C ILE A 2 4.21 12.17 10.00
N PHE A 3 4.02 11.18 9.13
CA PHE A 3 3.14 11.29 7.97
C PHE A 3 1.73 11.64 8.45
N ASN A 4 1.21 12.81 8.07
CA ASN A 4 -0.18 13.18 8.28
C ASN A 4 -0.97 12.84 7.00
N PRO A 5 -1.77 11.75 7.00
CA PRO A 5 -2.51 11.31 5.82
C PRO A 5 -3.52 12.35 5.33
N ASP A 6 -4.11 13.13 6.25
CA ASP A 6 -5.16 14.09 5.94
C ASP A 6 -4.63 15.24 5.07
N ARG A 7 -3.41 15.72 5.37
CA ARG A 7 -2.72 16.76 4.57
C ARG A 7 -2.37 16.31 3.16
N VAL A 8 -2.20 15.02 2.94
CA VAL A 8 -1.94 14.45 1.60
C VAL A 8 -3.26 14.23 0.89
N ALA A 9 -4.28 13.71 1.58
CA ALA A 9 -5.61 13.46 1.02
C ALA A 9 -6.25 14.72 0.43
N GLU A 10 -6.11 15.88 1.08
CA GLU A 10 -6.59 17.18 0.57
C GLU A 10 -5.97 17.60 -0.78
N LYS A 11 -4.79 17.07 -1.12
CA LYS A 11 -4.07 17.40 -2.36
C LYS A 11 -4.31 16.40 -3.48
N LEU A 12 -5.01 15.30 -3.19
CA LEU A 12 -5.31 14.29 -4.20
C LEU A 12 -6.48 14.76 -5.07
N PRO A 13 -6.51 14.38 -6.36
CA PRO A 13 -7.63 14.70 -7.24
C PRO A 13 -8.90 13.91 -6.91
N PHE A 14 -8.90 13.13 -5.83
CA PHE A 14 -10.00 12.30 -5.35
C PHE A 14 -9.89 12.08 -3.84
N PRO A 15 -11.01 11.89 -3.14
CA PRO A 15 -10.99 11.58 -1.72
C PRO A 15 -10.37 10.20 -1.48
N VAL A 16 -9.49 10.11 -0.48
CA VAL A 16 -8.98 8.84 0.04
C VAL A 16 -9.11 8.85 1.55
N ASN A 17 -9.97 7.97 2.07
CA ASN A 17 -10.07 7.72 3.50
C ASN A 17 -9.01 6.68 3.89
N TYR A 18 -8.39 6.88 5.05
CA TYR A 18 -7.44 5.92 5.61
C TYR A 18 -8.02 5.26 6.86
N GLN A 19 -7.71 3.99 7.04
CA GLN A 19 -8.05 3.23 8.24
C GLN A 19 -6.78 2.66 8.89
N PRO A 20 -6.82 2.39 10.21
CA PRO A 20 -5.75 1.67 10.88
C PRO A 20 -5.47 0.32 10.22
N ALA A 21 -4.20 0.08 9.88
CA ALA A 21 -3.71 -1.17 9.32
C ALA A 21 -2.77 -1.91 10.31
N ARG A 22 -2.91 -1.60 11.60
CA ARG A 22 -2.22 -2.31 12.67
C ARG A 22 -3.20 -3.26 13.36
N GLY A 23 -2.76 -4.48 13.62
CA GLY A 23 -3.42 -5.34 14.60
C GLY A 23 -3.29 -4.72 15.99
N TRP A 24 -4.30 -4.96 16.83
CA TRP A 24 -4.23 -4.69 18.27
C TRP A 24 -4.70 -5.95 19.00
N ALA A 25 -5.87 -5.93 19.65
CA ALA A 25 -6.49 -7.14 20.22
C ALA A 25 -6.88 -8.17 19.14
N PHE A 26 -7.12 -7.72 17.90
CA PHE A 26 -7.41 -8.56 16.75
C PHE A 26 -6.35 -8.37 15.66
N PRO A 27 -6.03 -9.43 14.90
CA PRO A 27 -4.99 -9.38 13.88
C PRO A 27 -5.40 -8.45 12.72
N CYS A 28 -4.38 -7.84 12.12
CA CYS A 28 -4.46 -7.23 10.80
C CYS A 28 -3.55 -8.03 9.88
N LEU A 29 -4.13 -8.65 8.87
CA LEU A 29 -3.44 -9.56 7.95
C LEU A 29 -3.14 -8.82 6.65
N HIS A 30 -1.88 -8.45 6.46
CA HIS A 30 -1.42 -7.89 5.19
C HIS A 30 -1.22 -8.98 4.14
N PHE A 31 -1.64 -8.69 2.92
CA PHE A 31 -1.50 -9.56 1.77
C PHE A 31 -0.92 -8.81 0.57
N LEU A 32 -0.28 -9.58 -0.31
CA LEU A 32 0.38 -9.16 -1.52
C LEU A 32 -0.42 -9.71 -2.71
N GLU A 33 -0.65 -8.87 -3.70
CA GLU A 33 -1.25 -9.25 -4.98
C GLU A 33 -0.14 -9.44 -6.03
N ALA A 34 -0.42 -10.17 -7.11
CA ALA A 34 0.55 -10.32 -8.20
C ALA A 34 0.85 -8.95 -8.83
N HIS A 35 1.98 -8.36 -8.45
CA HIS A 35 2.34 -7.01 -8.84
C HIS A 35 3.86 -6.84 -8.96
N PRO A 36 4.39 -6.11 -9.97
CA PRO A 36 5.82 -5.88 -10.14
C PRO A 36 6.53 -5.30 -8.91
N LEU A 37 5.79 -4.56 -8.07
CA LEU A 37 6.29 -4.04 -6.79
C LEU A 37 6.87 -5.16 -5.90
N PHE A 38 6.23 -6.33 -5.87
CA PHE A 38 6.61 -7.43 -4.98
C PHE A 38 7.54 -8.46 -5.65
N ALA A 39 8.04 -8.16 -6.85
CA ALA A 39 8.96 -9.02 -7.58
C ALA A 39 10.31 -9.18 -6.86
N GLY A 40 10.81 -10.41 -6.78
CA GLY A 40 12.02 -10.72 -6.01
C GLY A 40 11.83 -10.69 -4.49
N GLY A 41 10.60 -10.42 -4.01
CA GLY A 41 10.15 -10.72 -2.65
C GLY A 41 9.31 -12.00 -2.63
N ARG A 42 8.25 -12.05 -1.81
CA ARG A 42 7.33 -13.20 -1.77
C ARG A 42 6.39 -13.32 -2.99
N GLY A 43 6.23 -12.24 -3.78
CA GLY A 43 5.33 -12.21 -4.93
C GLY A 43 3.86 -12.02 -4.56
N THR A 44 3.20 -13.02 -3.97
CA THR A 44 1.76 -13.01 -3.66
C THR A 44 1.43 -13.68 -2.32
N GLY A 45 0.21 -13.46 -1.81
CA GLY A 45 -0.29 -14.09 -0.59
C GLY A 45 0.02 -13.29 0.68
N ALA A 46 -0.03 -13.90 1.86
CA ALA A 46 0.24 -13.20 3.11
C ALA A 46 1.68 -12.63 3.13
N ALA A 47 1.84 -11.36 3.51
CA ALA A 47 3.14 -10.69 3.54
C ALA A 47 4.13 -11.44 4.47
N GLY A 48 3.68 -11.83 5.65
CA GLY A 48 4.46 -12.62 6.62
C GLY A 48 5.59 -11.83 7.28
N GLU A 49 6.43 -12.56 8.01
CA GLU A 49 7.45 -12.00 8.91
C GLU A 49 8.50 -11.09 8.23
N PRO A 50 9.01 -11.39 7.01
CA PRO A 50 9.96 -10.52 6.32
C PRO A 50 9.43 -9.10 6.02
N PHE A 51 8.11 -8.92 5.96
CA PHE A 51 7.50 -7.63 5.66
C PHE A 51 7.24 -6.78 6.90
N THR A 52 7.46 -7.30 8.11
CA THR A 52 7.13 -6.61 9.39
C THR A 52 7.79 -5.23 9.52
N GLY A 53 8.99 -5.05 8.96
CA GLY A 53 9.70 -3.77 8.90
C GLY A 53 9.04 -2.73 8.00
N VAL A 54 8.31 -3.15 6.98
CA VAL A 54 7.80 -2.30 5.89
C VAL A 54 6.28 -2.23 5.79
N VAL A 55 5.53 -3.17 6.41
CA VAL A 55 4.06 -3.17 6.34
C VAL A 55 3.46 -1.84 6.80
N PRO A 56 2.40 -1.36 6.14
CA PRO A 56 1.77 -0.09 6.48
C PRO A 56 1.22 -0.01 7.90
N TYR A 57 1.07 1.23 8.37
CA TYR A 57 0.35 1.52 9.61
C TYR A 57 -1.08 2.02 9.36
N LEU A 58 -1.29 2.53 8.16
CA LEU A 58 -2.56 3.00 7.63
C LEU A 58 -2.70 2.44 6.23
N SER A 59 -3.90 2.03 5.87
CA SER A 59 -4.23 1.59 4.52
C SER A 59 -5.43 2.39 4.03
N ALA A 60 -5.51 2.63 2.73
CA ALA A 60 -6.68 3.28 2.16
C ALA A 60 -7.90 2.39 2.36
N ASP A 61 -9.04 2.94 2.77
CA ASP A 61 -10.28 2.19 2.86
C ASP A 61 -10.71 1.75 1.46
N SER A 62 -10.99 0.45 1.31
CA SER A 62 -11.51 -0.08 0.04
C SER A 62 -12.91 0.44 -0.26
N ALA A 63 -13.73 0.67 0.78
CA ALA A 63 -15.08 1.18 0.66
C ALA A 63 -15.07 2.70 0.45
N GLY A 64 -14.72 3.13 -0.77
CA GLY A 64 -14.66 4.55 -1.11
C GLY A 64 -13.66 4.92 -2.19
N LEU A 65 -12.89 3.94 -2.69
CA LEU A 65 -11.99 4.19 -3.80
C LEU A 65 -12.77 4.52 -5.09
N PRO A 66 -12.39 5.58 -5.82
CA PRO A 66 -12.99 5.90 -7.11
C PRO A 66 -12.88 4.76 -8.12
N ALA A 67 -13.82 4.71 -9.05
CA ALA A 67 -13.75 3.83 -10.20
C ALA A 67 -12.45 4.07 -11.01
N GLY A 68 -11.80 2.99 -11.44
CA GLY A 68 -10.56 3.05 -12.22
C GLY A 68 -9.27 3.13 -11.40
N VAL A 69 -9.36 3.24 -10.06
CA VAL A 69 -8.21 3.02 -9.18
C VAL A 69 -7.84 1.54 -9.22
N ARG A 70 -6.59 1.25 -9.59
CA ARG A 70 -6.00 -0.09 -9.47
C ARG A 70 -5.33 -0.20 -8.11
N THR A 71 -5.32 -1.39 -7.54
CA THR A 71 -4.71 -1.64 -6.23
C THR A 71 -3.62 -2.69 -6.34
N ALA A 72 -2.70 -2.69 -5.39
CA ALA A 72 -1.75 -3.79 -5.22
C ALA A 72 -1.51 -4.05 -3.74
N GLY A 73 -1.88 -5.26 -3.30
CA GLY A 73 -1.80 -5.62 -1.88
C GLY A 73 -2.77 -4.82 -1.00
N GLY A 74 -2.78 -5.18 0.28
CA GLY A 74 -3.75 -4.63 1.20
C GLY A 74 -3.73 -5.34 2.54
N CYS A 75 -4.75 -5.07 3.34
CA CYS A 75 -4.93 -5.72 4.62
C CYS A 75 -6.37 -6.14 4.86
N LEU A 76 -6.56 -7.24 5.60
CA LEU A 76 -7.83 -7.60 6.22
C LEU A 76 -7.73 -7.32 7.72
N ARG A 77 -8.69 -6.57 8.24
CA ARG A 77 -8.75 -6.22 9.66
C ARG A 77 -10.02 -6.76 10.28
N TYR A 78 -9.84 -7.47 11.39
CA TYR A 78 -10.94 -7.90 12.25
C TYR A 78 -11.19 -6.86 13.33
N SER A 79 -12.47 -6.60 13.61
CA SER A 79 -12.90 -5.72 14.68
C SER A 79 -13.54 -6.50 15.82
N MET A 80 -13.56 -5.90 17.02
CA MET A 80 -14.19 -6.47 18.21
C MET A 80 -15.69 -6.74 18.04
N HIS A 81 -16.34 -6.07 17.08
CA HIS A 81 -17.76 -6.23 16.77
C HIS A 81 -18.02 -7.31 15.70
N GLY A 82 -17.05 -8.19 15.43
CA GLY A 82 -17.17 -9.26 14.43
C GLY A 82 -17.21 -8.78 12.98
N ARG A 83 -16.89 -7.51 12.72
CA ARG A 83 -16.81 -6.97 11.35
C ARG A 83 -15.41 -7.13 10.79
N ILE A 84 -15.34 -7.46 9.50
CA ILE A 84 -14.09 -7.47 8.72
C ILE A 84 -14.09 -6.22 7.84
N SER A 85 -13.02 -5.44 7.89
CA SER A 85 -12.75 -4.37 6.93
C SER A 85 -11.55 -4.71 6.06
N SER A 86 -11.52 -4.14 4.85
CA SER A 86 -10.43 -4.34 3.90
C SER A 86 -9.78 -3.01 3.54
N GLY A 87 -8.46 -2.97 3.61
CA GLY A 87 -7.65 -1.82 3.23
C GLY A 87 -6.77 -2.11 2.03
N ARG A 88 -6.32 -1.06 1.34
CA ARG A 88 -5.43 -1.13 0.18
C ARG A 88 -4.13 -0.39 0.48
N ASP A 89 -3.02 -1.07 0.22
CA ASP A 89 -1.69 -0.61 0.60
C ASP A 89 -0.99 0.15 -0.53
N ILE A 90 -1.37 -0.14 -1.77
CA ILE A 90 -0.97 0.58 -2.97
C ILE A 90 -2.21 0.96 -3.77
N LEU A 91 -2.26 2.21 -4.22
CA LEU A 91 -3.25 2.70 -5.16
C LEU A 91 -2.53 3.24 -6.41
N GLU A 92 -3.02 2.89 -7.60
CA GLU A 92 -2.57 3.44 -8.88
C GLU A 92 -3.77 4.08 -9.59
N LEU A 93 -3.60 5.35 -9.98
CA LEU A 93 -4.56 6.06 -10.83
C LEU A 93 -3.84 6.61 -12.06
N ARG A 94 -4.50 6.59 -13.23
CA ARG A 94 -4.03 7.34 -14.39
C ARG A 94 -4.35 8.83 -14.22
N LEU A 95 -3.34 9.68 -14.37
CA LEU A 95 -3.49 11.13 -14.32
C LEU A 95 -2.87 11.75 -15.58
N GLY A 96 -3.72 12.14 -16.52
CA GLY A 96 -3.30 12.57 -17.86
C GLY A 96 -2.49 11.49 -18.58
N LYS A 97 -1.27 11.83 -19.03
CA LYS A 97 -0.33 10.88 -19.67
C LYS A 97 0.49 10.07 -18.66
N GLY A 98 0.40 10.39 -17.37
CA GLY A 98 1.15 9.76 -16.30
C GLY A 98 0.31 8.82 -15.44
N ARG A 99 0.90 8.40 -14.32
CA ARG A 99 0.21 7.69 -13.25
C ARG A 99 0.59 8.28 -11.91
N LEU A 100 -0.37 8.32 -11.00
CA LEU A 100 -0.17 8.58 -9.59
C LEU A 100 -0.14 7.23 -8.87
N ILE A 101 0.90 7.00 -8.07
CA ILE A 101 1.00 5.82 -7.20
C ILE A 101 1.06 6.30 -5.76
N LEU A 102 0.10 5.86 -4.95
CA LEU A 102 0.08 6.08 -3.51
C LEU A 102 0.59 4.80 -2.85
N ASN A 103 1.68 4.92 -2.10
CA ASN A 103 2.32 3.81 -1.41
C ASN A 103 2.23 4.01 0.10
N SER A 104 1.58 3.07 0.79
CA SER A 104 1.46 3.08 2.25
C SER A 104 2.56 2.29 2.95
N TYR A 105 3.42 1.55 2.22
CA TYR A 105 4.54 0.84 2.83
C TYR A 105 5.55 1.84 3.39
N ARG A 106 6.12 1.51 4.55
CA ARG A 106 7.11 2.31 5.28
C ARG A 106 8.50 2.13 4.69
N LEU A 107 8.64 2.44 3.41
CA LEU A 107 9.88 2.25 2.66
C LEU A 107 10.94 3.28 3.09
N PRO A 108 10.67 4.60 3.09
CA PRO A 108 11.70 5.61 3.36
C PRO A 108 12.30 5.48 4.76
N GLU A 109 11.49 5.09 5.75
CA GLU A 109 11.95 4.90 7.12
C GLU A 109 12.92 3.71 7.24
N SER A 110 12.89 2.76 6.32
CA SER A 110 13.60 1.48 6.40
C SER A 110 14.80 1.38 5.43
N ILE A 111 15.04 2.39 4.59
CA ILE A 111 16.21 2.46 3.69
C ILE A 111 17.51 2.40 4.50
N GLY A 112 18.51 1.65 4.01
CA GLY A 112 19.80 1.47 4.66
C GLY A 112 19.79 0.52 5.86
N ARG A 113 18.63 -0.06 6.20
CA ARG A 113 18.45 -1.00 7.32
C ARG A 113 17.75 -2.28 6.91
N ASP A 114 16.84 -2.20 5.94
CA ASP A 114 16.05 -3.32 5.46
C ASP A 114 16.24 -3.50 3.95
N PRO A 115 16.93 -4.58 3.50
CA PRO A 115 17.10 -4.88 2.08
C PRO A 115 15.78 -5.04 1.32
N LEU A 116 14.71 -5.48 1.99
CA LEU A 116 13.39 -5.57 1.38
C LEU A 116 12.83 -4.18 1.09
N ALA A 117 13.01 -3.21 1.99
CA ALA A 117 12.57 -1.83 1.76
C ALA A 117 13.23 -1.22 0.52
N GLU A 118 14.54 -1.43 0.36
CA GLU A 118 15.30 -0.98 -0.81
C GLU A 118 14.82 -1.65 -2.09
N LYS A 119 14.59 -2.96 -2.04
CA LYS A 119 14.07 -3.72 -3.19
C LYS A 119 12.69 -3.24 -3.60
N LEU A 120 11.77 -3.09 -2.65
CA LEU A 120 10.41 -2.59 -2.90
C LEU A 120 10.43 -1.18 -3.47
N LEU A 121 11.31 -0.30 -2.97
CA LEU A 121 11.47 1.06 -3.49
C LEU A 121 12.00 1.03 -4.94
N ALA A 122 13.03 0.25 -5.22
CA ALA A 122 13.55 0.09 -6.58
C ALA A 122 12.47 -0.43 -7.54
N ASN A 123 11.71 -1.45 -7.11
CA ASN A 123 10.60 -2.00 -7.89
C ASN A 123 9.49 -0.96 -8.13
N LEU A 124 9.17 -0.14 -7.12
CA LEU A 124 8.18 0.94 -7.23
C LEU A 124 8.62 1.98 -8.28
N LEU A 125 9.87 2.42 -8.21
CA LEU A 125 10.43 3.41 -9.15
C LEU A 125 10.47 2.85 -10.57
N ASN A 126 10.91 1.61 -10.74
CA ASN A 126 10.91 0.92 -12.03
C ASN A 126 9.49 0.78 -12.59
N TYR A 127 8.52 0.39 -11.75
CA TYR A 127 7.12 0.28 -12.16
C TYR A 127 6.51 1.63 -12.55
N ALA A 128 6.87 2.70 -11.83
CA ALA A 128 6.40 4.06 -12.09
C ALA A 128 6.99 4.61 -13.41
N GLY A 129 8.27 4.37 -13.65
CA GLY A 129 9.00 4.80 -14.84
C GLY A 129 8.75 3.95 -16.09
N ALA A 130 8.32 2.70 -15.93
CA ALA A 130 7.97 1.84 -17.05
C ALA A 130 6.80 2.46 -17.83
N ALA A 131 7.08 2.97 -19.03
CA ALA A 131 6.04 3.36 -19.97
C ALA A 131 5.09 2.17 -20.15
N LYS A 132 3.78 2.39 -20.00
CA LYS A 132 2.82 1.40 -20.48
C LYS A 132 2.98 1.39 -22.00
N GLY A 133 3.59 0.33 -22.53
CA GLY A 133 3.40 -0.04 -23.92
C GLY A 133 1.91 0.04 -24.22
N ARG A 134 1.60 0.68 -25.36
CA ARG A 134 0.23 0.87 -25.84
C ARG A 134 -0.54 -0.44 -25.86
#